data_AF-A0A8S9ZKE1-F1
#
_entry.id   AF-A0A8S9ZKE1-F1
#
_cell.length_a   1.000
_cell.length_b   1.000
_cell.length_c   1.000
_cell.angle_alpha   90.00
_cell.angle_beta   90.00
_cell.angle_gamma   90.00
#
_symmetry.space_group_name_H-M   'P 1'
#
loop_
_entity.id
_entity.type
_entity.pdbx_description
1 polymer ?
#
loop_
_entity_poly.entity_id
_entity_poly.type
_entity_poly.pdbx_seq_one_letter_code
_entity_poly.pdbx_strand_id
1 'polypeptide(L)'
;MSQTIAKNFYQVVKSAPKGRYKGYTLATRGANKLWQLLHTEPYIAALGALTGNQAVQMVRAGLKAIYLSSWQVAADANTAGDMYPDQSLYPANSGPELARKINREH
;
A
#
# COMPACT_ATOMS: atom_id res chain seq x y z
N MET A 1 1.05 -18.18 22.08
CA MET A 1 1.77 -16.95 22.46
C MET A 1 2.03 -16.09 21.23
N SER A 2 1.04 -15.35 20.72
CA SER A 2 1.19 -14.51 19.50
C SER A 2 0.39 -13.19 19.57
N GLN A 3 -0.72 -13.15 20.31
CA GLN A 3 -1.54 -11.92 20.46
C GLN A 3 -0.94 -10.84 21.38
N THR A 4 0.03 -11.17 22.24
CA THR A 4 0.57 -10.22 23.25
C THR A 4 1.51 -9.19 22.63
N ILE A 5 2.30 -9.57 21.61
CA ILE A 5 3.28 -8.68 20.97
C ILE A 5 2.58 -7.62 20.10
N ALA A 6 1.55 -7.99 19.35
CA ALA A 6 0.78 -7.07 18.52
C ALA A 6 0.03 -6.00 19.35
N LYS A 7 -0.48 -6.38 20.54
CA LYS A 7 -1.12 -5.43 21.47
C LYS A 7 -0.15 -4.36 21.98
N ASN A 8 1.12 -4.69 22.19
CA ASN A 8 2.13 -3.72 22.64
C ASN A 8 2.45 -2.65 21.59
N PHE A 9 2.56 -3.03 20.32
CA PHE A 9 2.90 -2.07 19.25
C PHE A 9 1.79 -1.03 19.04
N TYR A 10 0.53 -1.46 19.09
CA TYR A 10 -0.62 -0.57 18.97
C TYR A 10 -0.68 0.49 20.09
N GLN A 11 -0.32 0.10 21.32
CA GLN A 11 -0.31 1.03 22.46
C GLN A 11 0.81 2.06 22.35
N VAL A 12 1.99 1.65 21.86
CA VAL A 12 3.13 2.55 21.62
C VAL A 12 2.80 3.64 20.60
N VAL A 13 2.13 3.28 19.51
CA VAL A 13 1.67 4.25 18.48
C VAL A 13 0.64 5.22 19.05
N LYS A 14 -0.25 4.76 19.94
CA LYS A 14 -1.24 5.63 20.60
C LYS A 14 -0.64 6.57 21.63
N SER A 15 0.43 6.16 22.31
CA SER A 15 1.09 6.96 23.35
C SER A 15 2.04 8.04 22.81
N ALA A 16 2.33 8.04 21.51
CA ALA A 16 3.20 9.04 20.91
C ALA A 16 2.62 10.47 21.05
N PRO A 17 3.45 11.51 21.30
CA PRO A 17 2.99 12.87 21.49
C PRO A 17 2.20 13.37 20.27
N LYS A 18 0.95 13.79 20.46
CA LYS A 18 0.07 14.30 19.39
C LYS A 18 0.44 15.74 18.99
N GLY A 19 1.68 16.01 18.63
CA GLY A 19 2.07 17.30 18.07
C GLY A 19 1.48 17.46 16.67
N ARG A 20 0.44 18.29 16.50
CA ARG A 20 -0.17 18.74 15.22
C ARG A 20 -0.12 17.73 14.04
N TYR A 21 -0.33 16.44 14.30
CA TYR A 21 -0.35 15.42 13.25
C TYR A 21 -1.64 15.58 12.46
N LYS A 22 -1.56 16.11 11.24
CA LYS A 22 -2.59 15.86 10.23
C LYS A 22 -2.55 14.35 9.95
N GLY A 23 -3.53 13.62 10.46
CA GLY A 23 -3.58 12.16 10.35
C GLY A 23 -3.49 11.66 8.90
N TYR A 24 -3.14 10.39 8.73
CA TYR A 24 -3.01 9.75 7.41
C TYR A 24 -4.39 9.32 6.86
N THR A 25 -5.19 10.28 6.39
CA THR A 25 -6.59 10.04 5.98
C THR A 25 -6.77 8.87 4.99
N LEU A 26 -5.95 8.82 3.94
CA LEU A 26 -6.02 7.74 2.94
C LEU A 26 -5.60 6.39 3.52
N ALA A 27 -4.54 6.36 4.34
CA ALA A 27 -4.10 5.13 4.98
C ALA A 27 -5.17 4.59 5.95
N THR A 28 -5.76 5.46 6.78
CA THR A 28 -6.82 5.08 7.71
C THR A 28 -8.06 4.56 6.98
N ARG A 29 -8.52 5.25 5.93
CA ARG A 29 -9.68 4.83 5.13
C ARG A 29 -9.40 3.52 4.39
N GLY A 30 -8.24 3.40 3.76
CA GLY A 30 -7.82 2.21 3.01
C GLY A 30 -7.71 0.98 3.90
N ALA A 31 -7.07 1.11 5.06
CA ALA A 31 -6.94 0.02 6.04
C ALA A 31 -8.30 -0.45 6.55
N ASN A 32 -9.18 0.47 6.95
CA ASN A 32 -10.53 0.13 7.44
C ASN A 32 -11.37 -0.55 6.35
N LYS A 33 -11.34 -0.02 5.12
CA LYS A 33 -12.07 -0.59 3.98
C LYS A 33 -11.57 -1.98 3.63
N LEU A 34 -10.25 -2.18 3.54
CA LEU A 34 -9.66 -3.49 3.27
C LEU A 34 -10.01 -4.49 4.37
N TRP A 35 -9.91 -4.08 5.63
CA TRP A 35 -10.29 -4.90 6.76
C TRP A 35 -11.75 -5.36 6.68
N GLN A 36 -12.68 -4.45 6.37
CA GLN A 36 -14.08 -4.78 6.16
C GLN A 36 -14.24 -5.80 5.03
N LEU A 37 -13.65 -5.54 3.86
CA LEU A 37 -13.74 -6.43 2.70
C LEU A 37 -13.24 -7.84 3.02
N LEU A 38 -12.16 -7.97 3.79
CA LEU A 38 -11.59 -9.27 4.17
C LEU A 38 -12.54 -10.11 5.04
N HIS A 39 -13.50 -9.48 5.72
CA HIS A 39 -14.48 -10.15 6.58
C HIS A 39 -15.84 -10.35 5.91
N THR A 40 -16.14 -9.59 4.85
CA THR A 40 -17.45 -9.62 4.20
C THR A 40 -17.44 -10.32 2.85
N GLU A 41 -16.30 -10.39 2.17
CA GLU A 41 -16.17 -11.00 0.85
C GLU A 41 -15.57 -12.41 0.97
N PRO A 42 -16.03 -13.39 0.16
CA PRO A 42 -15.42 -14.73 0.12
C PRO A 42 -13.92 -14.69 -0.25
N TYR A 43 -13.54 -13.77 -1.13
CA TYR A 43 -12.15 -13.45 -1.46
C TYR A 43 -12.06 -12.03 -2.05
N ILE A 44 -10.84 -11.47 -2.10
CA ILE A 44 -10.56 -10.18 -2.73
C ILE A 44 -9.48 -10.39 -3.80
N ALA A 45 -9.87 -10.27 -5.07
CA ALA A 45 -8.90 -10.22 -6.17
C ALA A 45 -8.24 -8.84 -6.27
N ALA A 46 -6.96 -8.84 -6.61
CA ALA A 46 -6.18 -7.64 -6.89
C ALA A 46 -5.18 -7.93 -8.02
N LEU A 47 -4.85 -6.91 -8.80
CA LEU A 47 -3.81 -6.95 -9.83
C LEU A 47 -2.67 -5.99 -9.48
N GLY A 48 -1.47 -6.31 -9.95
CA GLY A 48 -0.26 -5.52 -9.76
C GLY A 48 -0.27 -4.26 -10.64
N ALA A 49 -0.33 -3.07 -10.04
CA ALA A 49 -0.29 -1.80 -10.77
C ALA A 49 1.11 -1.16 -10.73
N LEU A 50 1.66 -0.87 -11.91
CA LEU A 50 2.92 -0.14 -12.12
C LEU A 50 2.70 1.37 -12.27
N THR A 51 1.49 1.80 -12.62
CA THR A 51 1.14 3.20 -12.84
C THR A 51 -0.23 3.52 -12.24
N GLY A 52 -0.51 4.81 -11.98
CA GLY A 52 -1.82 5.24 -11.50
C GLY A 52 -2.94 5.04 -12.53
N ASN A 53 -2.65 5.16 -13.84
CA ASN A 53 -3.64 4.85 -14.88
C ASN A 53 -4.06 3.37 -14.87
N GLN A 54 -3.13 2.44 -14.68
CA GLN A 54 -3.47 1.02 -14.50
C GLN A 54 -4.38 0.83 -13.28
N ALA A 55 -4.05 1.49 -12.17
CA ALA A 55 -4.86 1.47 -10.96
C ALA A 55 -6.30 1.98 -11.19
N VAL A 56 -6.47 3.10 -11.90
CA VAL A 56 -7.79 3.65 -12.25
C VAL A 56 -8.59 2.65 -13.10
N GLN A 57 -7.96 2.02 -14.10
CA GLN A 57 -8.65 1.05 -14.96
C GLN A 57 -9.03 -0.22 -14.20
N MET A 58 -8.20 -0.70 -13.27
CA MET A 58 -8.52 -1.83 -12.39
C MET A 58 -9.77 -1.55 -11.55
N VAL A 59 -9.88 -0.36 -10.96
CA VAL A 59 -11.06 0.05 -10.19
C VAL A 59 -12.29 0.17 -11.09
N ARG A 60 -12.15 0.75 -12.29
CA ARG A 60 -13.24 0.84 -13.28
C ARG A 60 -13.72 -0.52 -13.76
N ALA A 61 -12.82 -1.50 -13.86
CA ALA A 61 -13.14 -2.89 -14.17
C ALA A 61 -13.77 -3.66 -13.00
N GLY A 62 -13.95 -3.02 -11.84
CA GLY A 62 -14.65 -3.58 -10.69
C GLY A 62 -13.76 -4.24 -9.64
N LEU A 63 -12.43 -4.14 -9.73
CA LEU A 63 -11.54 -4.64 -8.69
C LEU A 63 -11.69 -3.80 -7.41
N LYS A 64 -11.75 -4.49 -6.27
CA LYS A 64 -11.96 -3.87 -4.95
C LYS A 64 -10.63 -3.50 -4.26
N ALA A 65 -9.51 -4.00 -4.75
CA ALA A 65 -8.17 -3.77 -4.20
C ALA A 65 -7.11 -3.72 -5.32
N ILE A 66 -5.97 -3.10 -4.99
CA ILE A 66 -4.80 -2.98 -5.87
C ILE A 66 -3.60 -3.58 -5.16
N TYR A 67 -2.83 -4.39 -5.88
CA TYR A 67 -1.57 -4.93 -5.40
C TYR A 67 -0.41 -4.08 -5.90
N LEU A 68 0.57 -3.81 -5.03
CA LEU A 68 1.81 -3.12 -5.39
C LEU A 68 2.93 -4.15 -5.32
N SER A 69 3.41 -4.59 -6.49
CA SER A 69 4.43 -5.63 -6.58
C SER A 69 5.83 -5.04 -6.52
N SER A 70 6.64 -5.50 -5.58
CA SER A 70 8.07 -5.19 -5.47
C SER A 70 8.86 -5.58 -6.72
N TRP A 71 8.45 -6.66 -7.40
CA TRP A 71 9.06 -7.11 -8.66
C TRP A 71 8.79 -6.13 -9.80
N GLN A 72 7.55 -5.64 -9.88
CA GLN A 72 7.15 -4.60 -10.85
C GLN A 72 7.87 -3.27 -10.58
N VAL A 73 8.06 -2.90 -9.30
CA VAL A 73 8.85 -1.74 -8.90
C VAL A 73 10.31 -1.90 -9.34
N ALA A 74 10.93 -3.05 -9.07
CA ALA A 74 12.29 -3.35 -9.50
C ALA A 74 12.46 -3.23 -11.02
N ALA A 75 11.49 -3.76 -11.77
CA ALA A 75 11.55 -3.81 -13.23
C ALA A 75 11.39 -2.43 -13.89
N ASP A 76 10.41 -1.61 -13.49
CA ASP A 76 9.98 -0.48 -14.34
C ASP A 76 9.34 0.71 -13.59
N ALA A 77 9.36 0.74 -12.25
CA ALA A 77 8.72 1.81 -11.49
C ALA A 77 9.51 2.30 -10.27
N ASN A 78 10.81 2.01 -10.21
CA ASN A 78 11.69 2.46 -9.14
C ASN A 78 12.21 3.90 -9.34
N THR A 79 12.77 4.47 -8.27
CA THR A 79 13.29 5.85 -8.27
C THR A 79 14.72 5.98 -8.79
N ALA A 80 15.43 4.87 -9.06
CA ALA A 80 16.76 4.89 -9.67
C ALA A 80 16.69 5.04 -11.21
N GLY A 81 15.57 4.66 -11.83
CA GLY A 81 15.38 4.79 -13.28
C GLY A 81 16.00 3.66 -14.10
N ASP A 82 16.59 2.66 -13.44
CA ASP A 82 17.17 1.47 -14.04
C ASP A 82 16.25 0.26 -13.88
N MET A 83 16.40 -0.74 -14.74
CA MET A 83 15.73 -2.04 -14.59
C MET A 83 16.56 -2.95 -13.69
N TYR A 84 15.96 -3.47 -12.61
CA TYR A 84 16.59 -4.41 -11.68
C TYR A 84 15.90 -5.77 -11.66
N PRO A 85 16.64 -6.87 -11.41
CA PRO A 85 16.05 -8.11 -10.93
C PRO A 85 15.49 -7.92 -9.51
N ASP A 86 14.58 -8.80 -9.09
CA ASP A 86 13.97 -8.77 -7.76
C ASP A 86 14.93 -9.27 -6.67
N GLN A 87 15.94 -8.46 -6.40
CA GLN A 87 17.00 -8.68 -5.42
C GLN A 87 17.13 -7.47 -4.48
N SER A 88 16.06 -6.66 -4.36
CA SER A 88 16.04 -5.46 -3.51
C SER A 88 17.15 -4.45 -3.81
N LEU A 89 17.54 -4.32 -5.08
CA LEU A 89 18.64 -3.45 -5.53
C LEU A 89 18.20 -1.99 -5.74
N TYR A 90 16.89 -1.74 -5.82
CA TYR A 90 16.34 -0.41 -6.03
C TYR A 90 16.22 0.39 -4.71
N PRO A 91 16.19 1.74 -4.75
CA PRO A 91 16.10 2.55 -3.55
C PRO A 91 14.82 2.25 -2.74
N ALA A 92 14.96 2.17 -1.42
CA ALA A 92 13.88 1.76 -0.51
C ALA A 92 12.62 2.66 -0.54
N ASN A 93 12.73 3.90 -1.02
CA ASN A 93 11.59 4.80 -1.18
C ASN A 93 10.74 4.51 -2.43
N SER A 94 11.17 3.63 -3.34
CA SER A 94 10.50 3.35 -4.61
C SER A 94 9.05 2.88 -4.45
N GLY A 95 8.81 1.90 -3.57
CA GLY A 95 7.45 1.40 -3.28
C GLY A 95 6.53 2.49 -2.71
N PRO A 96 6.93 3.20 -1.64
CA PRO A 96 6.17 4.34 -1.12
C PRO A 96 5.88 5.45 -2.15
N GLU A 97 6.82 5.75 -3.04
CA GLU A 97 6.60 6.72 -4.12
C GLU A 97 5.53 6.23 -5.12
N LEU A 98 5.59 4.96 -5.53
CA LEU A 98 4.57 4.37 -6.40
C LEU A 98 3.19 4.36 -5.73
N ALA A 99 3.12 3.99 -4.44
CA ALA A 99 1.89 4.03 -3.67
C ALA A 99 1.30 5.46 -3.61
N ARG A 100 2.16 6.48 -3.52
CA ARG A 100 1.73 7.87 -3.56
C ARG A 100 1.20 8.29 -4.94
N LYS A 101 1.85 7.85 -6.03
CA LYS A 101 1.38 8.11 -7.41
C LYS A 101 0.00 7.48 -7.64
N ILE A 102 -0.19 6.21 -7.27
CA ILE A 102 -1.48 5.52 -7.36
C ILE A 102 -2.59 6.26 -6.59
N ASN A 103 -2.27 6.81 -5.42
CA ASN A 103 -3.21 7.58 -4.60
C ASN A 103 -3.35 9.06 -4.99
N ARG A 104 -2.74 9.52 -6.09
CA ARG A 104 -2.92 10.88 -6.62
C ARG A 104 -3.81 10.90 -7.86
N GLU A 105 -3.77 9.85 -8.68
CA GLU A 105 -4.54 9.72 -9.92
C GLU A 105 -6.01 9.35 -9.62
N HIS A 106 -6.74 10.28 -9.02
CA HIS A 106 -8.18 10.19 -8.74
C HIS A 106 -8.98 11.12 -9.65
#